data_AF-A0A1Q7FBS5-F1
#
_entry.id   AF-A0A1Q7FBS5-F1
#
_cell.length_a   1.000
_cell.length_b   1.000
_cell.length_c   1.000
_cell.angle_alpha   90.00
_cell.angle_beta   90.00
_cell.angle_gamma   90.00
#
_symmetry.space_group_name_H-M   'P 1'
#
loop_
_entity.id
_entity.type
_entity.pdbx_description
1 polymer ?
#
loop_
_entity_poly.entity_id
_entity_poly.type
_entity_poly.pdbx_seq_one_letter_code
_entity_poly.pdbx_strand_id
1 'polypeptide(L)'
;MLYSVMLIGVYITSSHQGLSCTEWPLCPNGFGLPTEKHFFEHYHRVMVVIAASLIYATAAYAAKDARPARKTAIIAAIVVSVQILLGMLVVNTRLEPLLVATHLSTGILLFAMTLMTFLASYRLASKH
;
A
#
# COMPACT_ATOMS: atom_id res chain seq x y z
N MET A 1 -8.87 -2.03 5.21
CA MET A 1 -8.36 -1.01 4.28
C MET A 1 -7.26 -1.53 3.36
N LEU A 2 -6.11 -2.02 3.87
CA LEU A 2 -5.03 -2.53 3.00
C LEU A 2 -5.49 -3.62 2.01
N TYR A 3 -6.33 -4.55 2.46
CA TYR A 3 -6.94 -5.55 1.59
C TYR A 3 -7.73 -4.93 0.42
N SER A 4 -8.50 -3.87 0.68
CA SER A 4 -9.22 -3.13 -0.36
C SER A 4 -8.26 -2.48 -1.38
N VAL A 5 -7.13 -1.93 -0.91
CA VAL A 5 -6.08 -1.38 -1.79
C VAL A 5 -5.54 -2.47 -2.74
N MET A 6 -5.28 -3.67 -2.21
CA MET A 6 -4.82 -4.81 -3.00
C MET A 6 -5.85 -5.21 -4.06
N LEU A 7 -7.13 -5.33 -3.69
CA LEU A 7 -8.20 -5.67 -4.63
C LEU A 7 -8.31 -4.67 -5.78
N ILE A 8 -8.22 -3.36 -5.47
CA ILE A 8 -8.24 -2.30 -6.48
C ILE A 8 -7.01 -2.42 -7.40
N GLY A 9 -5.82 -2.69 -6.85
CA GLY A 9 -4.60 -2.87 -7.65
C GLY A 9 -4.69 -4.07 -8.61
N VAL A 10 -5.25 -5.20 -8.14
CA VAL A 10 -5.51 -6.37 -8.98
C VAL A 10 -6.52 -6.02 -10.08
N TYR A 11 -7.62 -5.33 -9.73
CA TYR A 11 -8.62 -4.88 -10.70
C TYR A 11 -8.03 -3.98 -11.80
N ILE A 12 -7.19 -3.00 -11.43
CA ILE A 12 -6.50 -2.10 -12.38
C ILE A 12 -5.65 -2.92 -13.36
N THR A 13 -4.90 -3.89 -12.85
CA THR A 13 -4.05 -4.75 -13.69
C THR A 13 -4.90 -5.64 -14.62
N SER A 14 -5.94 -6.28 -14.09
CA SER A 14 -6.79 -7.20 -14.86
C SER A 14 -7.69 -6.48 -15.88
N SER A 15 -8.03 -5.22 -15.63
CA SER A 15 -8.81 -4.38 -16.56
C SER A 15 -7.96 -3.65 -17.59
N HIS A 16 -6.64 -3.91 -17.62
CA HIS A 16 -5.68 -3.24 -18.50
C HIS A 16 -5.63 -1.71 -18.32
N GLN A 17 -5.97 -1.22 -17.12
CA GLN A 17 -5.97 0.21 -16.79
C GLN A 17 -4.73 0.65 -16.01
N GLY A 18 -3.66 -0.16 -15.94
CA GLY A 18 -2.45 0.15 -15.16
C GLY A 18 -1.56 1.28 -15.71
N LEU A 19 -1.91 1.86 -16.86
CA LEU A 19 -1.25 3.03 -17.46
C LEU A 19 -2.25 4.13 -17.83
N SER A 20 -3.41 4.13 -17.19
CA SER A 20 -4.33 5.25 -17.26
C SER A 20 -3.67 6.52 -16.71
N CYS A 21 -2.87 6.44 -15.65
CA CYS A 21 -2.07 7.56 -15.13
C CYS A 21 -0.58 7.34 -15.37
N THR A 22 -0.06 7.88 -16.47
CA THR A 22 1.34 7.73 -16.89
C THR A 22 2.33 8.56 -16.07
N GLU A 23 1.84 9.51 -15.26
CA GLU A 23 2.66 10.36 -14.41
C GLU A 23 2.63 9.86 -12.96
N TRP A 24 3.64 10.24 -12.19
CA TRP A 24 3.74 9.96 -10.75
C TRP A 24 4.36 11.19 -10.06
N PRO A 25 3.86 11.61 -8.88
CA PRO A 25 2.85 10.96 -8.02
C PRO A 25 1.40 11.25 -8.43
N LEU A 26 1.16 12.34 -9.15
CA LEU A 26 -0.17 12.72 -9.62
C LEU A 26 -0.45 12.11 -11.01
N CYS A 27 -1.72 11.99 -11.35
CA CYS A 27 -2.16 11.71 -12.71
C CYS A 27 -2.01 12.99 -13.58
N PRO A 28 -2.08 12.90 -14.92
CA PRO A 28 -1.90 14.06 -15.81
C PRO A 28 -2.85 15.25 -15.57
N ASN A 29 -3.97 15.03 -14.88
CA ASN A 29 -4.92 16.08 -14.47
C ASN A 29 -4.53 16.79 -13.15
N GLY A 30 -3.36 16.48 -12.57
CA GLY A 30 -2.85 17.08 -11.35
C GLY A 30 -3.76 16.85 -10.14
N PHE A 31 -4.13 17.93 -9.46
CA PHE A 31 -5.06 17.94 -8.32
C PHE A 31 -6.54 18.10 -8.74
N GLY A 32 -6.84 18.15 -10.03
CA GLY A 32 -8.22 18.18 -10.51
C GLY A 32 -8.96 16.88 -10.17
N LEU A 33 -10.29 16.92 -10.20
CA LEU A 33 -11.10 15.71 -10.05
C LEU A 33 -10.73 14.69 -11.15
N PRO A 34 -10.57 13.40 -10.81
CA PRO A 34 -10.26 12.38 -11.80
C PRO A 34 -11.42 12.21 -12.78
N THR A 35 -11.09 12.19 -14.07
CA THR A 35 -12.03 11.77 -15.11
C THR A 35 -12.27 10.26 -15.02
N GLU A 36 -13.32 9.75 -15.67
CA GLU A 36 -13.63 8.31 -15.65
C GLU A 36 -12.44 7.44 -16.07
N LYS A 37 -11.62 7.91 -17.02
CA LYS A 37 -10.40 7.24 -17.49
C LYS A 37 -9.36 7.03 -16.37
N HIS A 38 -9.20 8.01 -15.49
CA HIS A 38 -8.16 8.00 -14.45
C HIS A 38 -8.68 7.56 -13.07
N PHE A 39 -10.00 7.35 -12.96
CA PHE A 39 -10.68 7.20 -11.68
C PHE A 39 -10.07 6.11 -10.80
N PHE A 40 -9.92 4.88 -11.32
CA PHE A 40 -9.43 3.76 -10.51
C PHE A 40 -7.98 3.92 -10.06
N GLU A 41 -7.08 4.36 -10.94
CA GLU A 41 -5.69 4.62 -10.58
C GLU A 41 -5.55 5.76 -9.58
N HIS A 42 -6.28 6.85 -9.79
CA HIS A 42 -6.28 7.97 -8.85
C HIS A 42 -6.80 7.53 -7.48
N TYR A 43 -7.92 6.81 -7.46
CA TYR A 43 -8.51 6.28 -6.23
C TYR A 43 -7.57 5.31 -5.51
N HIS A 44 -6.89 4.42 -6.26
CA HIS A 44 -5.86 3.54 -5.70
C HIS A 44 -4.73 4.33 -5.03
N ARG A 45 -4.19 5.37 -5.70
CA ARG A 45 -3.11 6.21 -5.15
C ARG A 45 -3.53 6.95 -3.88
N VAL A 46 -4.75 7.50 -3.84
CA VAL A 46 -5.30 8.14 -2.63
C VAL A 46 -5.40 7.13 -1.48
N MET A 47 -5.93 5.94 -1.75
CA MET A 47 -6.03 4.88 -0.74
C MET A 47 -4.66 4.40 -0.26
N VAL A 48 -3.65 4.37 -1.14
CA VAL A 48 -2.25 4.05 -0.78
C VAL A 48 -1.68 5.11 0.18
N VAL A 49 -1.92 6.40 -0.06
CA VAL A 49 -1.47 7.47 0.85
C VAL A 49 -2.08 7.27 2.24
N ILE A 50 -3.39 7.06 2.32
CA ILE A 50 -4.07 6.84 3.60
C ILE A 50 -3.54 5.57 4.28
N ALA A 51 -3.33 4.48 3.53
CA ALA A 51 -2.76 3.24 4.05
C ALA A 51 -1.36 3.42 4.61
N ALA A 52 -0.48 4.07 3.87
CA ALA A 52 0.88 4.35 4.30
C ALA A 52 0.88 5.21 5.57
N SER A 53 0.08 6.28 5.62
CA SER A 53 -0.05 7.13 6.81
C SER A 53 -0.49 6.35 8.05
N LEU A 54 -1.50 5.47 7.93
CA LEU A 54 -1.94 4.64 9.04
C LEU A 54 -0.89 3.61 9.46
N ILE A 55 -0.15 3.01 8.52
CA ILE A 55 0.93 2.07 8.81
C ILE A 55 2.07 2.77 9.55
N TYR A 56 2.50 3.96 9.11
CA TYR A 56 3.52 4.74 9.80
C TYR A 56 3.06 5.19 11.20
N ALA A 57 1.83 5.65 11.34
CA ALA A 57 1.26 6.00 12.65
C ALA A 57 1.23 4.80 13.59
N THR A 58 0.83 3.62 13.09
CA THR A 58 0.82 2.37 13.85
C THR A 58 2.22 1.97 14.28
N ALA A 59 3.22 2.08 13.40
CA ALA A 59 4.61 1.79 13.72
C ALA A 59 5.18 2.78 14.77
N ALA A 60 4.86 4.07 14.67
CA ALA A 60 5.28 5.08 15.63
C ALA A 60 4.66 4.83 17.02
N TYR A 61 3.38 4.47 17.08
CA TYR A 61 2.70 4.09 18.33
C TYR A 61 3.29 2.80 18.90
N ALA A 62 3.43 1.74 18.09
CA ALA A 62 3.96 0.46 18.55
C ALA A 62 5.42 0.54 19.02
N ALA A 63 6.21 1.47 18.47
CA ALA A 63 7.56 1.73 18.93
C ALA A 63 7.64 2.26 20.37
N LYS A 64 6.61 3.00 20.80
CA LYS A 64 6.50 3.57 22.15
C LYS A 64 5.82 2.60 23.13
N ASP A 65 4.63 2.13 22.76
CA ASP A 65 3.67 1.60 23.74
C ASP A 65 3.27 0.13 23.54
N ALA A 66 3.64 -0.52 22.42
CA ALA A 66 3.21 -1.89 22.10
C ALA A 66 4.39 -2.82 21.73
N ARG A 67 5.23 -3.17 22.72
CA ARG A 67 6.45 -3.98 22.51
C ARG A 67 6.23 -5.28 21.70
N PRO A 68 5.18 -6.10 21.95
CA PRO A 68 4.92 -7.30 21.14
C PRO A 68 4.61 -7.04 19.66
N ALA A 69 3.94 -5.93 19.34
CA ALA A 69 3.58 -5.57 17.97
C ALA A 69 4.67 -4.73 17.26
N ARG A 70 5.64 -4.19 18.02
CA ARG A 70 6.68 -3.27 17.52
C ARG A 70 7.45 -3.82 16.33
N LYS A 71 7.95 -5.06 16.41
CA LYS A 71 8.79 -5.64 15.35
C LYS A 71 8.03 -5.72 14.03
N THR A 72 6.82 -6.27 14.05
CA THR A 72 6.01 -6.45 12.83
C THR A 72 5.51 -5.11 12.29
N ALA A 73 5.21 -4.14 13.16
CA ALA A 73 4.81 -2.80 12.75
C ALA A 73 5.96 -2.04 12.04
N ILE A 74 7.18 -2.13 12.57
CA ILE A 74 8.37 -1.53 11.93
C ILE A 74 8.67 -2.20 10.58
N ILE A 75 8.60 -3.53 10.50
CA ILE A 75 8.79 -4.23 9.23
C ILE A 75 7.70 -3.81 8.23
N ALA A 76 6.43 -3.70 8.64
CA ALA A 76 5.36 -3.21 7.78
C ALA A 76 5.63 -1.78 7.27
N ALA A 77 6.16 -0.89 8.13
CA ALA A 77 6.56 0.46 7.72
C ALA A 77 7.70 0.46 6.69
N ILE A 78 8.68 -0.44 6.81
CA ILE A 78 9.76 -0.58 5.82
C ILE A 78 9.20 -1.13 4.50
N VAL A 79 8.38 -2.18 4.57
CA VAL A 79 7.81 -2.82 3.37
C VAL A 79 6.87 -1.87 2.63
N VAL A 80 6.09 -1.02 3.32
CA VAL A 80 5.24 -0.04 2.63
C VAL A 80 6.08 1.03 1.90
N SER A 81 7.24 1.44 2.44
CA SER A 81 8.18 2.31 1.72
C SER A 81 8.66 1.66 0.42
N VAL A 82 9.05 0.38 0.49
CA VAL A 82 9.45 -0.40 -0.69
C VAL A 82 8.29 -0.53 -1.68
N GLN A 83 7.07 -0.74 -1.21
CA GLN A 83 5.88 -0.80 -2.08
C GLN A 83 5.63 0.50 -2.85
N ILE A 84 5.78 1.66 -2.20
CA ILE A 84 5.60 2.96 -2.87
C ILE A 84 6.64 3.13 -3.97
N LEU A 85 7.89 2.76 -3.70
CA LEU A 85 8.98 2.80 -4.70
C LEU A 85 8.71 1.82 -5.85
N LEU A 86 8.33 0.58 -5.56
CA LEU A 86 7.98 -0.40 -6.59
C LEU A 86 6.78 0.06 -7.43
N GLY A 87 5.77 0.67 -6.80
CA GLY A 87 4.61 1.22 -7.52
C GLY A 87 4.99 2.34 -8.48
N MET A 88 5.89 3.24 -8.07
CA MET A 88 6.48 4.25 -8.95
C MET A 88 7.23 3.59 -10.12
N LEU A 89 8.07 2.59 -9.84
CA LEU A 89 8.84 1.89 -10.86
C LEU A 89 7.94 1.19 -11.87
N VAL A 90 6.87 0.52 -11.43
CA VAL A 90 5.88 -0.13 -12.29
C VAL A 90 5.27 0.84 -13.32
N VAL A 91 4.95 2.07 -12.90
CA VAL A 91 4.42 3.11 -13.82
C VAL A 91 5.52 3.55 -14.79
N ASN A 92 6.71 3.86 -14.28
CA ASN A 92 7.82 4.40 -15.08
C ASN A 92 8.39 3.41 -16.10
N THR A 93 8.36 2.11 -15.80
CA THR A 93 8.80 1.04 -16.70
C THR A 93 7.68 0.51 -17.60
N ARG A 94 6.52 1.17 -17.62
CA ARG A 94 5.35 0.79 -18.42
C ARG A 94 4.88 -0.65 -18.17
N LEU A 95 4.68 -0.99 -16.90
CA LEU A 95 4.19 -2.30 -16.43
C LEU A 95 5.16 -3.45 -16.76
N GLU A 96 6.46 -3.25 -16.53
CA GLU A 96 7.42 -4.35 -16.66
C GLU A 96 6.98 -5.55 -15.79
N PRO A 97 6.83 -6.77 -16.37
CA PRO A 97 6.17 -7.88 -15.69
C PRO A 97 6.82 -8.31 -14.38
N LEU A 98 8.15 -8.30 -14.29
CA LEU A 98 8.87 -8.70 -13.08
C LEU A 98 8.62 -7.70 -11.94
N LEU A 99 8.62 -6.40 -12.24
CA LEU A 99 8.28 -5.35 -11.27
C LEU A 99 6.83 -5.44 -10.81
N VAL A 100 5.87 -5.72 -11.70
CA VAL A 100 4.46 -5.92 -11.34
C VAL A 100 4.30 -7.13 -10.42
N ALA A 101 4.91 -8.26 -10.76
CA ALA A 101 4.89 -9.48 -9.95
C ALA A 101 5.56 -9.28 -8.59
N THR A 102 6.70 -8.57 -8.57
CA THR A 102 7.41 -8.22 -7.34
C THR A 102 6.55 -7.34 -6.46
N HIS A 103 5.95 -6.27 -7.01
CA HIS A 103 5.05 -5.36 -6.30
C HIS A 103 3.84 -6.08 -5.68
N LEU A 104 3.24 -7.03 -6.39
CA LEU A 104 2.17 -7.86 -5.83
C LEU A 104 2.68 -8.75 -4.68
N SER A 105 3.82 -9.42 -4.88
CA SER A 105 4.42 -10.32 -3.90
C SER A 105 4.80 -9.61 -2.60
N THR A 106 5.43 -8.44 -2.70
CA THR A 106 5.75 -7.60 -1.53
C THR A 106 4.50 -6.96 -0.93
N GLY A 107 3.45 -6.72 -1.71
CA GLY A 107 2.12 -6.35 -1.21
C GLY A 107 1.49 -7.43 -0.31
N ILE A 108 1.62 -8.70 -0.67
CA ILE A 108 1.18 -9.84 0.16
C ILE A 108 1.99 -9.90 1.46
N LEU A 109 3.30 -9.70 1.39
CA LEU A 109 4.16 -9.61 2.58
C LEU A 109 3.72 -8.46 3.50
N LEU A 110 3.42 -7.28 2.93
CA LEU A 110 2.91 -6.14 3.70
C LEU A 110 1.60 -6.50 4.42
N PHE A 111 0.67 -7.15 3.72
CA PHE A 111 -0.57 -7.63 4.32
C PHE A 111 -0.31 -8.57 5.49
N ALA A 112 0.56 -9.58 5.31
CA ALA A 112 0.93 -10.50 6.39
C ALA A 112 1.53 -9.77 7.60
N MET A 113 2.40 -8.77 7.41
CA MET A 113 3.00 -8.00 8.51
C MET A 113 2.00 -7.12 9.24
N THR A 114 1.06 -6.50 8.53
CA THR A 114 -0.02 -5.74 9.17
C THR A 114 -0.99 -6.65 9.94
N LEU A 115 -1.29 -7.84 9.42
CA LEU A 115 -2.10 -8.84 10.12
C LEU A 115 -1.41 -9.34 11.40
N MET A 116 -0.11 -9.66 11.32
CA MET A 116 0.67 -10.06 12.50
C MET A 116 0.74 -8.95 13.55
N THR A 117 0.85 -7.70 13.12
CA THR A 117 0.78 -6.53 14.00
C THR A 117 -0.57 -6.44 14.69
N PHE A 118 -1.67 -6.60 13.97
CA PHE A 118 -3.02 -6.63 14.53
C PHE A 118 -3.17 -7.75 15.57
N LEU A 119 -2.76 -8.98 15.25
CA LEU A 119 -2.85 -10.13 16.16
C LEU A 119 -2.01 -9.93 17.43
N ALA A 120 -0.80 -9.37 17.30
CA ALA A 120 0.05 -9.07 18.44
C ALA A 120 -0.56 -7.99 19.35
N SER A 121 -1.17 -6.97 18.76
CA SER A 121 -1.87 -5.91 19.51
C SER A 121 -3.16 -6.41 20.17
N TYR A 122 -3.92 -7.29 19.49
CA TYR A 122 -5.13 -7.87 20.07
C TYR A 122 -4.83 -8.76 21.29
N ARG A 123 -3.77 -9.57 21.20
CA ARG A 123 -3.31 -10.40 22.33
C ARG A 123 -2.83 -9.58 23.54
N LEU A 124 -2.38 -8.35 23.33
CA LEU A 124 -2.09 -7.42 24.42
C LEU A 124 -3.37 -6.96 25.10
N ALA A 125 -4.36 -6.52 24.30
CA ALA A 125 -5.64 -6.05 24.81
C ALA A 125 -6.39 -7.14 25.57
N SER A 126 -6.31 -8.40 25.13
CA SER A 126 -7.00 -9.52 25.79
C SER A 126 -6.36 -10.00 27.10
N LYS A 127 -5.17 -9.51 27.46
CA LYS A 127 -4.47 -9.86 28.71
C LYS A 127 -4.76 -8.90 29.87
N HIS A 128 -5.39 -7.77 29.57
CA HIS A 128 -5.84 -6.76 30.53
C HIS A 128 -7.36 -6.82 30.66
#